data_AF-A0A5S4ZP73-F1
#
_entry.id   AF-A0A5S4ZP73-F1
#
_cell.length_a   1.000
_cell.length_b   1.000
_cell.length_c   1.000
_cell.angle_alpha   90.00
_cell.angle_beta   90.00
_cell.angle_gamma   90.00
#
_symmetry.space_group_name_H-M   'P 1'
#
loop_
_entity.id
_entity.type
_entity.pdbx_description
1 polymer ?
#
loop_
_entity_poly.entity_id
_entity_poly.type
_entity_poly.pdbx_seq_one_letter_code
_entity_poly.pdbx_strand_id
1 'polypeptide(L)'
;MPGKSLEDYFASTGFYDLLPVAKSIMRELGFGQEEALEAICKVADKARVYPPTKNRAAWFAVVFKEKLYEARADILACKKYKRSLL
;
A
#
# COMPACT_ATOMS: atom_id res chain seq x y z
N MET A 1 -12.99 -5.69 -8.97
CA MET A 1 -14.13 -5.11 -8.23
C MET A 1 -14.28 -3.66 -8.67
N PRO A 2 -15.42 -3.24 -9.22
CA PRO A 2 -15.60 -1.85 -9.63
C PRO A 2 -15.72 -0.96 -8.38
N GLY A 3 -14.98 0.16 -8.34
CA GLY A 3 -15.42 1.36 -7.62
C GLY A 3 -14.98 1.58 -6.16
N LYS A 4 -13.98 0.89 -5.61
CA LYS A 4 -13.42 1.31 -4.31
C LYS A 4 -12.23 2.25 -4.54
N SER A 5 -12.43 3.51 -4.15
CA SER A 5 -11.41 4.56 -4.18
C SER A 5 -10.25 4.23 -3.22
N LEU A 6 -9.11 4.89 -3.37
CA LEU A 6 -8.00 4.72 -2.43
C LEU A 6 -8.45 5.09 -1.01
N GLU A 7 -9.30 6.11 -0.90
CA GLU A 7 -9.95 6.59 0.30
C GLU A 7 -10.75 5.48 1.01
N ASP A 8 -11.55 4.70 0.27
CA ASP A 8 -12.37 3.62 0.84
C ASP A 8 -11.52 2.51 1.47
N TYR A 9 -10.40 2.16 0.82
CA TYR A 9 -9.47 1.17 1.36
C TYR A 9 -8.79 1.68 2.62
N PHE A 10 -8.32 2.93 2.61
CA PHE A 10 -7.75 3.56 3.79
C PHE A 10 -8.75 3.65 4.95
N ALA A 11 -10.04 3.93 4.67
CA ALA A 11 -11.11 3.91 5.66
C ALA A 11 -11.28 2.51 6.28
N SER A 12 -11.30 1.45 5.46
CA SER A 12 -11.49 0.07 5.92
C SER A 12 -10.32 -0.52 6.73
N THR A 13 -9.12 0.05 6.60
CA THR A 13 -7.89 -0.45 7.24
C THR A 13 -7.58 0.25 8.56
N GLY A 14 -8.36 1.27 8.91
CA GLY A 14 -8.13 2.08 10.10
C GLY A 14 -6.98 3.07 9.97
N PHE A 15 -6.40 3.27 8.78
CA PHE A 15 -5.27 4.18 8.49
C PHE A 15 -5.67 5.45 7.73
N TYR A 16 -6.96 5.78 7.69
CA TYR A 16 -7.48 6.95 6.96
C TYR A 16 -6.84 8.28 7.36
N ASP A 17 -6.50 8.42 8.65
CA ASP A 17 -5.75 9.55 9.20
C ASP A 17 -4.38 9.76 8.53
N LEU A 18 -3.79 8.70 7.98
CA LEU A 18 -2.48 8.71 7.32
C LEU A 18 -2.56 8.74 5.80
N LEU A 19 -3.75 8.87 5.22
CA LEU A 19 -3.92 9.03 3.78
C LEU A 19 -3.11 10.21 3.20
N PRO A 20 -3.01 11.39 3.84
CA PRO A 20 -2.16 12.47 3.35
C PRO A 20 -0.67 12.09 3.28
N VAL A 21 -0.19 11.33 4.28
CA VAL A 21 1.19 10.82 4.31
C VAL A 21 1.42 9.83 3.17
N ALA A 22 0.49 8.90 2.97
CA ALA A 22 0.53 7.95 1.86
C ALA A 22 0.59 8.65 0.50
N LYS A 23 -0.27 9.67 0.28
CA LYS A 23 -0.28 10.45 -0.96
C LYS A 23 1.04 11.19 -1.20
N SER A 24 1.68 11.72 -0.15
CA SER A 24 3.01 12.35 -0.27
C SER A 24 4.07 11.34 -0.70
N ILE A 25 4.14 10.19 -0.02
CA ILE A 25 5.10 9.11 -0.32
C ILE A 25 4.91 8.60 -1.75
N MET A 26 3.66 8.37 -2.18
CA MET A 26 3.33 7.93 -3.53
C MET A 26 3.82 8.93 -4.58
N ARG A 27 3.55 10.22 -4.37
CA ARG A 27 3.99 11.29 -5.28
C ARG A 27 5.51 11.39 -5.34
N GLU A 28 6.18 11.36 -4.19
CA GLU A 28 7.64 11.50 -4.09
C GLU A 28 8.39 10.33 -4.74
N LEU A 29 7.85 9.11 -4.64
CA LEU A 29 8.49 7.90 -5.14
C LEU A 29 7.90 7.37 -6.46
N GLY A 30 6.91 8.08 -7.01
CA GLY A 30 6.27 7.74 -8.28
C GLY A 30 5.47 6.44 -8.24
N PHE A 31 4.73 6.15 -7.16
CA PHE A 31 3.81 5.02 -7.08
C PHE A 31 2.39 5.39 -7.50
N GLY A 32 1.73 4.45 -8.19
CA GLY A 32 0.35 4.57 -8.62
C GLY A 32 -0.65 4.02 -7.61
N GLN A 33 -1.93 4.12 -7.98
CA GLN A 33 -3.04 3.67 -7.14
C GLN A 33 -3.05 2.13 -7.00
N GLU A 34 -2.71 1.38 -8.04
CA GLU A 34 -2.65 -0.09 -7.98
C GLU A 34 -1.69 -0.56 -6.89
N GLU A 35 -0.47 -0.02 -6.85
CA GLU A 35 0.51 -0.37 -5.82
C GLU A 35 0.04 0.04 -4.42
N ALA A 36 -0.59 1.21 -4.30
CA ALA A 36 -1.05 1.73 -3.01
C ALA A 36 -2.20 0.92 -2.41
N LEU A 37 -3.12 0.42 -3.23
CA LEU A 37 -4.23 -0.44 -2.81
C LEU A 37 -3.74 -1.76 -2.24
N GLU A 38 -2.75 -2.37 -2.87
CA GLU A 38 -2.16 -3.60 -2.36
C GLU A 38 -1.30 -3.34 -1.12
N ALA A 39 -0.53 -2.25 -1.13
CA ALA A 39 0.32 -1.87 -0.01
C ALA A 39 -0.49 -1.61 1.27
N ILE A 40 -1.60 -0.88 1.19
CA ILE A 40 -2.40 -0.54 2.39
C ILE A 40 -3.04 -1.79 3.04
N CYS A 41 -3.46 -2.77 2.23
CA CYS A 41 -3.94 -4.06 2.74
C CYS A 41 -2.81 -4.79 3.51
N LYS A 42 -1.61 -4.86 2.93
CA LYS A 42 -0.44 -5.49 3.56
C LYS A 42 0.01 -4.75 4.83
N VAL A 43 -0.11 -3.42 4.88
CA VAL A 43 0.14 -2.64 6.10
C VAL A 43 -0.86 -3.00 7.19
N ALA A 44 -2.15 -3.10 6.86
CA ALA A 44 -3.20 -3.48 7.81
C ALA A 44 -2.97 -4.88 8.39
N ASP A 45 -2.59 -5.84 7.55
CA ASP A 45 -2.20 -7.17 8.00
C ASP A 45 -0.99 -7.15 8.95
N LYS A 46 0.05 -6.38 8.61
CA LYS A 46 1.24 -6.23 9.46
C LYS A 46 0.89 -5.59 10.81
N ALA A 47 0.01 -4.58 10.82
CA ALA A 47 -0.43 -3.91 12.04
C ALA A 47 -1.27 -4.82 12.95
N ARG A 48 -2.05 -5.74 12.37
CA ARG A 48 -2.85 -6.72 13.11
C ARG A 48 -1.98 -7.71 13.89
N VAL A 49 -0.83 -8.09 13.33
CA VAL A 49 0.12 -9.01 13.98
C VAL A 49 1.11 -8.26 14.87
N TYR A 50 1.59 -7.10 14.41
CA TYR A 50 2.62 -6.29 15.05
C TYR A 50 2.18 -4.82 15.10
N PRO A 51 1.31 -4.44 16.05
CA PRO A 51 0.80 -3.08 16.14
C PRO A 51 1.90 -2.07 16.51
N PRO A 52 1.84 -0.82 16.00
CA PRO A 52 2.82 0.21 16.34
C PRO A 52 2.72 0.63 17.82
N THR A 53 3.86 0.72 18.51
CA THR A 53 3.91 0.95 19.97
C THR A 53 4.22 2.37 20.42
N LYS A 54 4.85 3.20 19.57
CA LYS A 54 5.27 4.57 19.96
C LYS A 54 4.93 5.64 18.92
N ASN A 55 5.25 5.41 17.64
CA ASN A 55 5.01 6.38 16.57
C ASN A 55 4.32 5.72 15.38
N ARG A 56 2.98 5.75 15.39
CA ARG A 56 2.14 5.13 14.36
C ARG A 56 2.39 5.73 12.97
N ALA A 57 2.57 7.05 12.87
CA ALA A 57 2.80 7.71 11.57
C ALA A 57 4.17 7.36 10.98
N ALA A 58 5.24 7.37 11.79
CA ALA A 58 6.57 6.98 11.33
C ALA A 58 6.64 5.49 10.99
N TRP A 59 6.04 4.63 11.83
CA TRP A 59 5.92 3.20 11.56
C TRP A 59 5.16 2.96 10.25
N PHE A 60 4.03 3.63 10.06
CA PHE A 60 3.25 3.55 8.84
C PHE A 60 4.06 3.99 7.63
N ALA A 61 4.76 5.13 7.67
CA ALA A 61 5.54 5.61 6.54
C ALA A 61 6.62 4.60 6.09
N VAL A 62 7.32 4.00 7.05
CA VAL A 62 8.33 2.96 6.78
C VAL A 62 7.69 1.71 6.17
N VAL A 63 6.64 1.20 6.80
CA VAL A 63 5.97 -0.04 6.38
C VAL A 63 5.24 0.16 5.04
N PHE A 64 4.55 1.26 4.85
CA PHE A 64 3.84 1.58 3.62
C PHE A 64 4.83 1.70 2.45
N LYS A 65 5.98 2.36 2.66
CA LYS A 65 7.05 2.40 1.65
C LYS A 65 7.57 1.01 1.30
N GLU A 66 7.86 0.16 2.30
CA GLU A 66 8.24 -1.25 2.09
C GLU A 66 7.19 -1.98 1.23
N LYS A 67 5.91 -1.86 1.58
CA LYS A 67 4.82 -2.57 0.88
C LYS A 67 4.51 -2.03 -0.51
N LEU A 68 4.80 -0.76 -0.78
CA LEU A 68 4.71 -0.20 -2.14
C LEU A 68 5.73 -0.83 -3.10
N TYR A 69 6.98 -1.05 -2.65
CA TYR A 69 7.98 -1.73 -3.47
C TYR A 69 7.65 -3.21 -3.69
N GLU A 70 7.16 -3.90 -2.65
CA GLU A 70 6.67 -5.28 -2.78
C GLU A 70 5.52 -5.36 -3.80
N ALA A 71 4.50 -4.52 -3.67
CA ALA A 71 3.37 -4.48 -4.59
C ALA A 71 3.81 -4.21 -6.03
N ARG A 72 4.75 -3.30 -6.25
CA ARG A 72 5.32 -3.05 -7.59
C ARG A 72 6.01 -4.29 -8.14
N ALA A 73 6.82 -4.97 -7.33
CA ALA A 73 7.49 -6.21 -7.75
C ALA A 73 6.47 -7.29 -8.13
N ASP A 74 5.43 -7.47 -7.32
CA ASP A 74 4.36 -8.45 -7.56
C ASP A 74 3.59 -8.15 -8.85
N ILE A 75 3.22 -6.88 -9.07
CA ILE A 75 2.55 -6.42 -10.30
C ILE A 75 3.44 -6.65 -11.53
N LEU A 76 4.74 -6.33 -11.46
CA LEU A 76 5.67 -6.56 -12.55
C LEU A 76 5.87 -8.04 -12.84
N ALA A 77 5.98 -8.88 -11.81
CA ALA A 77 6.08 -10.33 -11.94
C ALA A 77 4.82 -10.93 -12.59
N CYS A 78 3.63 -10.49 -12.16
CA CYS A 78 2.36 -10.91 -12.75
C CYS A 78 2.26 -10.50 -14.23
N LYS A 79 2.65 -9.26 -14.57
CA LYS A 79 2.68 -8.79 -15.96
C LYS A 79 3.66 -9.58 -16.82
N LYS A 80 4.84 -9.93 -16.29
CA LYS A 80 5.83 -10.77 -16.99
C LYS A 80 5.29 -12.18 -17.23
N TYR A 81 4.69 -12.79 -16.21
CA TYR A 81 4.09 -14.13 -16.32
C TYR A 81 2.96 -14.17 -17.37
N LYS A 82 2.07 -13.18 -17.38
CA LYS A 82 1.01 -13.09 -18.40
C LYS A 82 1.57 -12.96 -19.81
N ARG A 83 2.67 -12.24 -20.00
CA ARG A 83 3.34 -12.12 -21.32
C ARG A 83 4.01 -13.41 -21.77
N SER A 84 4.47 -14.26 -20.87
CA SER A 84 5.07 -15.56 -21.24
C SER A 84 4.05 -16.65 -21.57
N LEU A 85 2.76 -16.41 -21.33
CA LEU A 85 1.67 -17.34 -21.64
C LEU A 85 0.95 -16.99 -22.96
N LEU A 86 1.34 -15.90 -23.62
CA LEU A 86 0.86 -15.45 -24.93
C LEU A 86 1.94 -15.72 -25.99
#